data_AF-A0A645HND4-F1
#
_entry.id   AF-A0A645HND4-F1
#
_cell.length_a   1.000
_cell.length_b   1.000
_cell.length_c   1.000
_cell.angle_alpha   90.00
_cell.angle_beta   90.00
_cell.angle_gamma   90.00
#
_symmetry.space_group_name_H-M   'P 1'
#
loop_
_entity.id
_entity.type
_entity.pdbx_description
1 polymer ?
#
loop_
_entity_poly.entity_id
_entity_poly.type
_entity_poly.pdbx_seq_one_letter_code
_entity_poly.pdbx_strand_id
1 'polypeptide(L)'
;MDVTPGTRIVFHAGPYVAYGIAGKSTFKISAGSESGKTEGANLFGNKGPLKPFDTGLGLGVGVEFGRYLVDVGWDRGLVNISNSSNGNIKNQSAYLSVGYKF
;
A
#
# COMPACT_ATOMS: atom_id res chain seq x y z
N MET A 1 16.48 9.31 -20.05
CA MET A 1 16.78 8.47 -21.22
C MET A 1 15.58 8.56 -22.14
N ASP A 2 15.72 9.15 -23.31
CA ASP A 2 14.67 9.17 -24.32
C ASP A 2 14.66 7.80 -25.03
N VAL A 3 13.52 7.11 -24.97
CA VAL A 3 13.34 5.79 -25.62
C VAL A 3 12.78 5.96 -27.04
N THR A 4 12.13 7.10 -27.32
CA THR A 4 11.63 7.57 -28.63
C THR A 4 11.24 9.05 -28.52
N PRO A 5 11.17 9.83 -29.62
CA PRO A 5 10.70 11.22 -29.56
C PRO A 5 9.28 11.29 -28.97
N GLY A 6 9.12 11.88 -27.78
CA GLY A 6 7.83 12.00 -27.09
C GLY A 6 7.53 10.91 -26.04
N THR A 7 8.45 9.97 -25.82
CA THR A 7 8.35 8.93 -24.77
C THR A 7 9.38 9.16 -23.68
N ARG A 8 8.93 9.50 -22.46
CA ARG A 8 9.80 9.71 -21.31
C ARG A 8 9.57 8.65 -20.25
N ILE A 9 10.64 7.99 -19.82
CA ILE A 9 10.62 7.17 -18.61
C ILE A 9 10.97 8.05 -17.41
N VAL A 10 10.14 7.97 -16.38
CA VAL A 10 10.28 8.68 -15.11
C VAL A 10 10.52 7.64 -14.03
N PHE A 11 11.57 7.82 -13.23
CA PHE A 11 11.78 7.05 -12.02
C PHE A 11 11.63 8.00 -10.84
N HIS A 12 10.94 7.54 -9.80
CA HIS A 12 10.75 8.30 -8.58
C HIS A 12 10.97 7.39 -7.39
N ALA A 13 11.67 7.91 -6.40
CA ALA A 13 11.89 7.24 -5.13
C ALA A 13 11.83 8.30 -4.04
N GLY A 14 11.16 8.00 -2.93
CA GLY A 14 10.96 8.97 -1.88
C GLY A 14 10.41 8.38 -0.59
N PRO A 15 10.48 9.14 0.51
CA PRO A 15 9.83 8.76 1.75
C PRO A 15 8.31 8.73 1.56
N TYR A 16 7.68 7.68 2.10
CA TYR A 16 6.23 7.54 2.17
C TYR A 16 5.79 7.55 3.63
N VAL A 17 4.64 8.16 3.89
CA VAL A 17 3.98 8.16 5.20
C VAL A 17 2.52 7.81 5.00
N ALA A 18 2.04 6.85 5.77
CA ALA A 18 0.65 6.43 5.80
C ALA A 18 0.08 6.60 7.21
N TYR A 19 -1.19 6.95 7.27
CA TYR A 19 -1.94 6.99 8.50
C TYR A 19 -3.27 6.25 8.35
N GLY A 20 -3.40 5.11 9.02
CA GLY A 20 -4.61 4.29 9.08
C GLY A 20 -5.63 4.92 10.02
N ILE A 21 -6.70 5.49 9.46
CA ILE A 21 -7.79 6.12 10.22
C ILE A 21 -8.84 5.09 10.65
N ALA A 22 -9.12 4.09 9.80
CA ALA A 22 -10.09 3.03 10.08
C ALA A 22 -9.68 1.73 9.38
N GLY A 23 -9.84 0.60 10.05
CA GLY A 23 -9.44 -0.70 9.56
C GLY A 23 -10.24 -1.79 10.23
N LYS A 24 -11.03 -2.52 9.43
CA LYS A 24 -11.83 -3.66 9.89
C LYS A 24 -11.14 -4.93 9.44
N SER A 25 -10.80 -5.82 10.37
CA SER A 25 -10.36 -7.17 10.00
C SER A 25 -11.56 -8.08 10.00
N THR A 26 -11.75 -8.86 8.94
CA THR A 26 -12.76 -9.93 8.94
C THR A 26 -12.02 -11.25 8.93
N PHE A 27 -12.10 -11.99 10.04
CA PHE A 27 -11.59 -13.35 10.11
C PHE A 27 -12.69 -14.29 9.63
N LYS A 28 -12.46 -14.95 8.49
CA LYS A 28 -13.31 -16.06 8.06
C LYS A 28 -12.73 -17.33 8.67
N ILE A 29 -13.49 -17.96 9.56
CA ILE A 29 -13.17 -19.29 10.07
C ILE A 29 -14.04 -20.27 9.29
N SER A 30 -13.40 -21.09 8.46
CA SER A 30 -14.07 -22.19 7.77
C SER A 30 -13.84 -23.48 8.56
N ALA A 31 -14.87 -23.99 9.22
CA ALA A 31 -14.88 -25.29 9.87
C ALA A 31 -16.06 -26.11 9.31
N GLY A 32 -15.82 -26.86 8.23
CA GLY A 32 -16.86 -27.63 7.53
C GLY A 32 -17.86 -26.79 6.72
N SER A 33 -19.09 -27.31 6.50
CA SER A 33 -20.16 -26.69 5.68
C SER A 33 -20.81 -25.44 6.28
N GLU A 34 -20.44 -25.02 7.49
CA GLU A 34 -20.95 -23.80 8.11
C GLU A 34 -19.89 -22.69 8.06
N SER A 35 -20.20 -21.62 7.34
CA SER A 35 -19.35 -20.44 7.22
C SER A 35 -19.79 -19.35 8.20
N GLY A 36 -19.27 -19.42 9.43
CA GLY A 36 -19.46 -18.38 10.43
C GLY A 36 -18.59 -17.15 10.11
N LYS A 37 -19.22 -16.01 9.78
CA LYS A 37 -18.53 -14.72 9.70
C LYS A 37 -18.47 -14.13 11.11
N THR A 38 -17.31 -14.18 11.77
CA THR A 38 -17.11 -13.42 13.02
C THR A 38 -16.57 -12.04 12.66
N GLU A 39 -17.26 -10.98 13.08
CA GLU A 39 -16.78 -9.62 12.88
C GLU A 39 -15.54 -9.38 13.74
N GLY A 40 -14.38 -9.27 13.09
CA GLY A 40 -13.12 -9.03 13.77
C GLY A 40 -13.01 -7.60 14.29
N ALA A 41 -12.36 -7.47 15.44
CA ALA A 41 -12.13 -6.21 16.15
C ALA A 41 -11.43 -5.14 15.29
N ASN A 42 -11.62 -3.87 15.67
CA ASN A 42 -10.99 -2.72 15.03
C ASN A 42 -9.46 -2.86 15.05
N LEU A 43 -8.86 -2.84 13.86
CA LEU A 43 -7.42 -3.04 13.67
C LEU A 43 -6.57 -1.89 14.21
N PHE A 44 -7.10 -0.66 14.16
CA PHE A 44 -6.41 0.58 14.55
C PHE A 44 -7.01 1.25 15.80
N GLY A 45 -7.82 0.53 16.59
CA GLY A 45 -8.45 1.06 17.82
C GLY A 45 -7.50 1.11 19.03
N ASN A 46 -7.98 1.61 20.18
CA ASN A 46 -7.21 1.77 21.44
C ASN A 46 -6.59 0.46 22.01
N LYS A 47 -6.98 -0.70 21.46
CA LYS A 47 -6.41 -2.05 21.72
C LYS A 47 -6.13 -2.82 20.42
N GLY A 48 -5.96 -2.12 19.31
CA GLY A 48 -5.76 -2.70 17.98
C GLY A 48 -4.39 -3.39 17.84
N PRO A 49 -4.30 -4.50 17.09
CA PRO A 49 -3.03 -5.19 16.83
C PRO A 49 -2.08 -4.42 15.90
N LEU A 50 -2.57 -3.39 15.21
CA LEU A 50 -1.81 -2.61 14.23
C LEU A 50 -1.71 -1.15 14.66
N LYS A 51 -0.51 -0.58 14.54
CA LYS A 51 -0.28 0.86 14.72
C LYS A 51 -0.93 1.64 13.57
N PRO A 52 -1.59 2.78 13.85
CA PRO A 52 -2.18 3.60 12.79
C PRO A 52 -1.11 4.33 11.95
N PHE A 53 0.06 4.62 12.52
CA PHE A 53 1.14 5.27 11.80
C PHE A 53 2.06 4.26 11.10
N ASP A 54 2.32 4.49 9.82
CA ASP A 54 3.30 3.77 9.02
C ASP A 54 4.19 4.77 8.27
N THR A 55 5.48 4.45 8.18
CA THR A 55 6.41 5.22 7.37
C THR A 55 7.40 4.29 6.70
N GLY A 56 7.77 4.65 5.48
CA GLY A 56 8.54 3.80 4.60
C GLY A 56 9.20 4.55 3.46
N LEU A 57 9.65 3.77 2.49
CA LEU A 57 10.22 4.26 1.25
C LEU A 57 9.37 3.71 0.11
N GLY A 58 9.00 4.61 -0.79
CA GLY A 58 8.36 4.32 -2.04
C GLY A 58 9.35 4.38 -3.18
N LEU A 59 9.15 3.51 -4.15
CA LEU A 59 9.85 3.50 -5.42
C LEU A 59 8.84 3.26 -6.53
N GLY A 60 9.01 3.92 -7.66
CA GLY A 60 8.13 3.72 -8.79
C GLY A 60 8.78 4.10 -10.10
N VAL A 61 8.10 3.68 -11.16
CA VAL A 61 8.49 3.89 -12.54
C VAL A 61 7.25 4.23 -13.36
N GLY A 62 7.36 5.30 -14.10
CA GLY A 62 6.33 5.77 -15.01
C GLY A 62 6.87 5.94 -16.41
N VAL A 63 5.96 5.86 -17.37
CA VAL A 63 6.23 6.16 -18.76
C VAL A 63 5.18 7.15 -19.26
N GLU A 64 5.67 8.25 -19.77
CA GLU A 64 4.90 9.29 -20.43
C GLU A 64 5.01 9.09 -21.93
N PHE A 65 3.88 8.94 -22.62
CA PHE A 65 3.80 8.86 -24.08
C PHE A 65 2.92 10.01 -24.58
N GLY A 66 3.55 11.14 -24.93
CA GLY A 66 2.86 12.33 -25.42
C GLY A 66 1.90 12.94 -24.40
N ARG A 67 0.59 12.65 -24.54
CA ARG A 67 -0.49 13.14 -23.66
C ARG A 67 -0.87 12.16 -22.55
N TYR A 68 -0.42 10.91 -22.64
CA TYR A 68 -0.76 9.87 -21.67
C TYR A 68 0.42 9.61 -20.73
N LEU A 69 0.13 9.44 -19.45
CA LEU A 69 1.09 9.07 -18.43
C LEU A 69 0.60 7.79 -17.77
N VAL A 70 1.44 6.78 -17.67
CA VAL A 70 1.16 5.57 -16.90
C VAL A 70 2.30 5.38 -15.90
N ASP A 71 1.96 5.21 -14.65
CA ASP A 71 2.93 5.11 -13.56
C ASP A 71 2.59 3.96 -12.62
N VAL A 72 3.61 3.18 -12.26
CA VAL A 72 3.48 2.06 -11.33
C VAL A 72 4.47 2.28 -10.19
N GLY A 73 3.96 2.26 -8.97
CA GLY A 73 4.78 2.41 -7.77
C GLY A 73 4.53 1.32 -6.74
N TRP A 74 5.54 1.11 -5.91
CA TRP A 74 5.52 0.25 -4.75
C TRP A 74 6.06 1.01 -3.54
N ASP A 75 5.22 1.17 -2.54
CA ASP A 75 5.57 1.66 -1.21
C ASP A 75 5.79 0.50 -0.24
N ARG A 76 6.94 0.51 0.43
CA ARG A 76 7.27 -0.46 1.47
C ARG A 76 7.47 0.25 2.81
N GLY A 77 6.62 -0.09 3.78
CA GLY A 77 6.77 0.34 5.17
C GLY A 77 8.09 -0.18 5.74
N LEU A 78 8.93 0.73 6.23
CA LEU A 78 10.12 0.37 7.01
C LEU A 78 9.77 0.21 8.49
N VAL A 79 8.69 0.86 8.94
CA VAL A 79 8.21 0.74 10.31
C VAL A 79 7.42 -0.55 10.49
N ASN A 80 7.68 -1.18 11.63
CA ASN A 80 6.96 -2.37 12.04
C ASN A 80 5.61 -1.92 12.64
N ILE A 81 4.52 -2.25 11.93
CA ILE A 81 3.16 -1.83 12.30
C ILE A 81 2.56 -2.78 13.34
N SER A 82 3.19 -3.94 13.56
CA SER A 82 2.80 -4.90 14.59
C SER A 82 2.97 -4.34 16.00
N ASN A 83 1.96 -4.51 16.84
CA ASN A 83 1.99 -4.21 18.27
C ASN A 83 2.60 -5.35 19.11
N SER A 84 3.05 -6.45 18.48
CA SER A 84 3.62 -7.62 19.17
C SER A 84 5.10 -7.81 18.82
N SER A 85 5.92 -8.08 19.86
CA SER A 85 7.39 -8.24 19.79
C SER A 85 7.87 -9.38 18.88
N ASN A 86 6.97 -10.21 18.34
CA ASN A 86 7.31 -11.44 17.61
C ASN A 86 6.78 -11.49 16.17
N GLY A 87 6.25 -10.38 15.63
CA GLY A 87 5.73 -10.30 14.27
C GLY A 87 6.25 -9.06 13.55
N ASN A 88 6.93 -9.24 12.42
CA ASN A 88 7.38 -8.13 11.57
C ASN A 88 6.35 -7.90 10.48
N ILE A 89 5.26 -7.19 10.81
CA ILE A 89 4.22 -6.85 9.84
C ILE A 89 4.62 -5.51 9.23
N LYS A 90 5.11 -5.57 7.99
CA LYS A 90 5.45 -4.42 7.17
C LYS A 90 4.31 -4.17 6.20
N ASN A 91 3.88 -2.93 6.09
CA ASN A 91 2.93 -2.55 5.05
C ASN A 91 3.63 -2.61 3.68
N GLN A 92 2.90 -3.11 2.69
CA GLN A 92 3.32 -3.13 1.30
C GLN A 92 2.12 -2.67 0.49
N SER A 93 2.26 -1.51 -0.14
CA SER A 93 1.23 -0.92 -0.98
C SER A 93 1.78 -0.76 -2.38
N ALA A 94 1.05 -1.26 -3.39
CA ALA A 94 1.39 -1.01 -4.79
C ALA A 94 0.27 -0.19 -5.42
N TYR A 95 0.63 0.72 -6.31
CA TYR A 95 -0.32 1.57 -7.02
C TYR A 95 -0.04 1.61 -8.51
N LEU A 96 -1.12 1.80 -9.28
CA LEU A 96 -1.10 2.05 -10.70
C LEU A 96 -1.85 3.36 -10.93
N SER A 97 -1.17 4.32 -11.53
CA SER A 97 -1.70 5.65 -11.84
C SER A 97 -1.73 5.85 -13.34
N VAL A 98 -2.82 6.46 -13.83
CA VAL A 98 -2.94 6.88 -15.23
C VAL A 98 -3.31 8.35 -15.27
N GLY A 99 -2.55 9.14 -16.02
CA GLY A 99 -2.73 10.58 -16.18
C GLY A 99 -2.91 10.97 -17.65
N TYR A 100 -3.64 12.06 -17.87
CA TYR A 100 -3.80 12.68 -19.19
C TYR A 100 -3.42 14.16 -19.09
N LYS A 101 -2.56 14.62 -20.00
CA LYS A 101 -2.04 15.99 -20.06
C LYS A 101 -2.75 16.76 -21.19
N PHE A 102 -3.49 17.79 -20.81
CA PHE A 102 -4.24 18.69 -21.71
C PHE A 102 -3.35 19.79 -22.28
#